data_AF-A0A8J9YEF4-F1
#
_entry.id   AF-A0A8J9YEF4-F1
#
_cell.length_a   1.000
_cell.length_b   1.000
_cell.length_c   1.000
_cell.angle_alpha   90.00
_cell.angle_beta   90.00
_cell.angle_gamma   90.00
#
_symmetry.space_group_name_H-M   'P 1'
#
loop_
_entity.id
_entity.type
_entity.pdbx_description
1 polymer ?
#
loop_
_entity_poly.entity_id
_entity_poly.type
_entity_poly.pdbx_seq_one_letter_code
_entity_poly.pdbx_strand_id
1 'polypeptide(L)'
;MKAVWFLTFLSTALVQGKNVDNVVVIPQEFVPAIIKASSECIEKYNMPADTLQKVFDEELDDSENGKKYLHCLGCDTGYLDVSGNIVKDKVLQIVGPYKKKVNAVVDECNQIKYSDEFETAYRRIMCFYIKSEIHFKT
;
A
#
# COMPACT_ATOMS: atom_id res chain seq x y z
N MET A 1 -1.01 53.83 -24.56
CA MET A 1 -0.99 53.30 -23.18
C MET A 1 -2.12 52.28 -22.97
N LYS A 2 -1.98 51.04 -23.46
CA LYS A 2 -2.90 49.92 -23.18
C LYS A 2 -2.20 48.59 -23.48
N ALA A 3 -1.36 48.10 -22.57
CA ALA A 3 -0.72 46.78 -22.72
C ALA A 3 -0.16 46.21 -21.40
N VAL A 4 -0.80 46.46 -20.25
CA VAL A 4 -0.31 45.94 -18.96
C VAL A 4 -1.37 45.12 -18.20
N TRP A 5 -2.61 45.08 -18.67
CA TRP A 5 -3.73 44.47 -17.94
C TRP A 5 -4.09 43.03 -18.35
N PHE A 6 -3.25 42.33 -19.12
CA PHE A 6 -3.53 40.95 -19.56
C PHE A 6 -2.67 39.87 -18.90
N LEU A 7 -1.69 40.22 -18.05
CA LEU A 7 -0.74 39.26 -17.48
C LEU A 7 -1.07 38.80 -16.05
N THR A 8 -2.18 39.23 -15.46
CA THR A 8 -2.55 38.87 -14.07
C THR A 8 -3.60 37.77 -13.95
N PHE A 9 -4.08 37.19 -15.06
CA PHE A 9 -5.14 36.18 -15.05
C PHE A 9 -4.69 34.73 -15.35
N LEU A 10 -3.37 34.49 -15.45
CA LEU A 10 -2.80 33.18 -15.83
C LEU A 10 -1.98 32.50 -14.73
N SER A 11 -2.14 32.93 -13.48
CA SER A 11 -1.46 32.36 -12.31
C SER A 11 -2.41 31.75 -11.27
N THR A 12 -3.72 31.69 -11.54
CA THR A 12 -4.62 30.76 -10.83
C THR A 12 -4.54 29.35 -11.44
N ALA A 13 -3.33 28.87 -11.73
CA ALA A 13 -3.09 27.44 -11.60
C ALA A 13 -3.18 27.17 -10.09
N LEU A 14 -4.41 26.90 -9.64
CA LEU A 14 -4.66 26.15 -8.44
C LEU A 14 -3.84 24.87 -8.56
N VAL A 15 -2.63 24.90 -8.01
CA VAL A 15 -2.05 23.70 -7.40
C VAL A 15 -3.03 23.38 -6.28
N GLN A 16 -4.11 22.68 -6.63
CA GLN A 16 -4.90 21.95 -5.67
C GLN A 16 -3.90 20.98 -5.06
N GLY A 17 -3.39 21.33 -3.88
CA GLY A 17 -2.66 20.39 -3.04
C GLY A 17 -3.51 19.13 -3.00
N LYS A 18 -2.93 17.99 -3.40
CA LYS A 18 -3.58 16.69 -3.24
C LYS A 18 -4.00 16.59 -1.78
N ASN A 19 -5.31 16.71 -1.54
CA ASN A 19 -5.88 16.51 -0.22
C ASN A 19 -5.51 15.09 0.23
N VAL A 20 -4.79 14.98 1.35
CA VAL A 20 -4.38 13.72 1.98
C VAL A 20 -5.57 13.16 2.80
N ASP A 21 -6.75 13.11 2.18
CA ASP A 21 -8.01 12.87 2.91
C ASP A 21 -8.33 11.38 3.11
N ASN A 22 -7.59 10.46 2.47
CA ASN A 22 -7.87 9.01 2.52
C ASN A 22 -7.00 8.28 3.57
N VAL A 23 -6.93 8.82 4.78
CA VAL A 23 -6.19 8.18 5.88
C VAL A 23 -7.08 7.13 6.56
N VAL A 24 -6.53 5.94 6.73
CA VAL A 24 -7.16 4.86 7.51
C VAL A 24 -6.29 4.59 8.73
N VAL A 25 -6.84 4.84 9.92
CA VAL A 25 -6.17 4.49 11.17
C VAL A 25 -6.37 2.99 11.40
N ILE A 26 -5.28 2.24 11.49
CA ILE A 26 -5.30 0.82 11.81
C ILE A 26 -5.76 0.68 13.27
N PRO A 27 -6.83 -0.08 13.54
CA PRO A 27 -7.27 -0.29 14.91
C PRO A 27 -6.17 -0.99 15.74
N GLN A 28 -5.97 -0.53 16.98
CA GLN A 28 -4.84 -0.94 17.83
C GLN A 28 -4.83 -2.45 18.11
N GLU A 29 -5.98 -3.12 18.08
CA GLU A 29 -6.11 -4.56 18.24
C GLU A 29 -5.40 -5.37 17.14
N PHE A 30 -5.14 -4.79 15.95
CA PHE A 30 -4.43 -5.46 14.86
C PHE A 30 -2.91 -5.29 14.95
N VAL A 31 -2.42 -4.25 15.64
CA VAL A 31 -0.98 -3.93 15.70
C VAL A 31 -0.13 -5.08 16.26
N PRO A 32 -0.50 -5.77 17.36
CA PRO A 32 0.30 -6.88 17.87
C PRO A 32 0.42 -8.05 16.88
N ALA A 33 -0.64 -8.34 16.12
CA ALA A 33 -0.64 -9.40 15.12
C ALA A 33 0.28 -9.04 13.94
N ILE A 34 0.27 -7.77 13.50
CA ILE A 34 1.15 -7.26 12.45
C ILE A 34 2.62 -7.31 12.91
N ILE A 35 2.93 -6.87 14.14
CA ILE A 35 4.28 -6.93 14.70
C ILE A 35 4.78 -8.37 14.76
N LYS A 36 3.96 -9.29 15.27
CA LYS A 36 4.31 -10.71 15.36
C LYS A 36 4.60 -11.30 13.97
N ALA A 37 3.69 -11.12 13.02
CA ALA A 37 3.86 -11.63 11.65
C ALA A 37 5.11 -11.01 10.98
N SER A 38 5.35 -9.71 11.19
CA SER A 38 6.57 -9.04 10.71
C SER A 38 7.82 -9.75 11.22
N SER A 39 7.95 -9.97 12.54
CA SER A 39 9.09 -10.65 13.15
C SER A 39 9.28 -12.07 12.61
N GLU A 40 8.20 -12.86 12.52
CA GLU A 40 8.25 -14.23 11.97
C GLU A 40 8.72 -14.24 10.51
N CYS A 41 8.31 -13.28 9.69
CA CYS A 41 8.73 -13.17 8.30
C CYS A 41 10.21 -12.80 8.14
N ILE A 42 10.74 -11.93 9.02
CA ILE A 42 12.16 -11.57 9.04
C ILE A 42 13.02 -12.78 9.38
N GLU A 43 12.62 -13.54 10.39
CA GLU A 43 13.31 -14.77 10.81
C GLU A 43 13.26 -15.83 9.70
N LYS A 44 12.08 -16.05 9.10
CA LYS A 44 11.86 -17.08 8.07
C LYS A 44 12.79 -16.94 6.86
N TYR A 45 13.08 -15.71 6.45
CA TYR A 45 13.96 -15.45 5.30
C TYR A 45 15.34 -14.95 5.70
N ASN A 46 15.68 -14.99 6.99
CA ASN A 46 16.95 -14.52 7.53
C ASN A 46 17.30 -13.11 7.01
N MET A 47 16.33 -12.19 7.06
CA MET A 47 16.49 -10.87 6.50
C MET A 47 17.46 -10.02 7.31
N PRO A 48 18.25 -9.17 6.65
CA PRO A 48 19.14 -8.27 7.38
C PRO A 48 18.32 -7.25 8.17
N ALA A 49 18.81 -6.89 9.35
CA ALA A 49 18.09 -6.05 10.31
C ALA A 49 17.73 -4.66 9.77
N ASP A 50 18.40 -4.18 8.71
CA ASP A 50 18.09 -2.93 8.02
C ASP A 50 16.81 -3.01 7.16
N THR A 51 16.35 -4.22 6.82
CA THR A 51 15.08 -4.43 6.09
C THR A 51 13.88 -4.01 6.95
N LEU A 52 13.93 -4.23 8.27
CA LEU A 52 12.94 -3.70 9.21
C LEU A 52 12.82 -2.19 9.14
N GLN A 53 13.95 -1.48 9.06
CA GLN A 53 13.95 -0.02 9.05
C GLN A 53 13.23 0.52 7.81
N LYS A 54 13.49 -0.03 6.63
CA LYS A 54 12.79 0.35 5.39
C LYS A 54 11.29 0.09 5.46
N VAL A 55 10.89 -1.00 6.11
CA VAL A 55 9.48 -1.34 6.34
C VAL A 55 8.83 -0.32 7.29
N PHE A 56 9.52 0.08 8.37
CA PHE A 56 9.06 1.13 9.28
C PHE A 56 8.98 2.51 8.61
N ASP A 57 9.85 2.76 7.64
CA ASP A 57 9.86 4.00 6.85
C ASP A 57 8.78 3.99 5.74
N GLU A 58 7.91 2.97 5.71
CA GLU A 58 6.85 2.74 4.71
C GLU A 58 7.36 2.63 3.26
N GLU A 59 8.64 2.31 3.07
CA GLU A 59 9.22 2.12 1.75
C GLU A 59 8.95 0.71 1.23
N LEU A 60 8.18 0.60 0.15
CA LEU A 60 7.92 -0.67 -0.53
C LEU A 60 9.16 -1.13 -1.32
N ASP A 61 10.06 -1.84 -0.65
CA ASP A 61 11.32 -2.36 -1.20
C ASP A 61 11.09 -3.39 -2.33
N ASP A 62 11.51 -3.07 -3.56
CA ASP A 62 11.46 -3.94 -4.76
C ASP A 62 12.62 -4.99 -4.78
N SER A 63 13.43 -5.06 -3.73
CA SER A 63 14.44 -6.11 -3.59
C SER A 63 13.80 -7.50 -3.44
N GLU A 64 14.55 -8.56 -3.73
CA GLU A 64 14.07 -9.94 -3.52
C GLU A 64 13.62 -10.19 -2.07
N ASN A 65 14.33 -9.62 -1.10
CA ASN A 65 13.97 -9.70 0.31
C ASN A 65 12.70 -8.91 0.60
N GLY A 66 12.58 -7.68 0.08
CA GLY A 66 11.38 -6.86 0.26
C GLY A 66 10.11 -7.54 -0.28
N LYS A 67 10.19 -8.19 -1.43
CA LYS A 67 9.08 -8.96 -2.02
C LYS A 67 8.67 -10.16 -1.18
N LYS A 68 9.64 -10.95 -0.73
CA LYS A 68 9.41 -12.09 0.17
C LYS A 68 8.80 -11.66 1.50
N TYR A 69 9.25 -10.51 2.02
CA TYR A 69 8.75 -9.93 3.26
C TYR A 69 7.27 -9.58 3.11
N LEU A 70 6.92 -8.79 2.08
CA LEU A 70 5.55 -8.34 1.84
C LEU A 70 4.59 -9.49 1.55
N HIS A 71 5.04 -10.49 0.78
CA HIS A 71 4.26 -11.70 0.55
C HIS A 71 3.96 -12.44 1.86
N CYS A 72 5.00 -12.67 2.67
CA CYS A 72 4.86 -13.37 3.94
C CYS A 72 3.99 -12.60 4.94
N LEU A 73 4.25 -11.31 5.13
CA LEU A 73 3.48 -10.47 6.04
C LEU A 73 2.01 -10.48 5.63
N GLY A 74 1.73 -10.31 4.33
CA GLY A 74 0.38 -10.35 3.79
C GLY A 74 -0.31 -11.69 3.99
N CYS A 75 0.41 -12.81 3.82
CA CYS A 75 -0.13 -14.16 4.06
C CYS A 75 -0.42 -14.40 5.54
N ASP A 76 0.53 -14.09 6.43
CA ASP A 76 0.42 -14.40 7.86
C ASP A 76 -0.63 -13.53 8.57
N THR A 77 -0.84 -12.31 8.07
CA THR A 77 -1.95 -11.43 8.51
C THR A 77 -3.27 -11.71 7.79
N GLY A 78 -3.25 -12.51 6.71
CA GLY A 78 -4.40 -12.90 5.91
C GLY A 78 -4.88 -11.85 4.91
N TYR A 79 -4.14 -10.78 4.65
CA TYR A 79 -4.45 -9.82 3.57
C TYR A 79 -4.05 -10.31 2.19
N LEU A 80 -3.20 -11.34 2.11
CA LEU A 80 -2.89 -12.08 0.90
C LEU A 80 -3.22 -13.56 1.08
N ASP A 81 -3.58 -14.23 0.00
CA ASP A 81 -3.52 -15.70 -0.06
C ASP A 81 -2.12 -16.19 -0.46
N VAL A 82 -1.91 -17.50 -0.41
CA VAL A 82 -0.61 -18.12 -0.73
C VAL A 82 -0.12 -17.82 -2.15
N SER A 83 -1.02 -17.51 -3.08
CA SER A 83 -0.71 -17.12 -4.46
C SER A 83 -0.44 -15.62 -4.61
N GLY A 84 -0.44 -14.88 -3.50
CA GLY A 84 -0.24 -13.44 -3.48
C GLY A 84 -1.46 -12.65 -3.96
N ASN A 85 -2.67 -13.21 -3.98
CA ASN A 85 -3.87 -12.42 -4.28
C ASN A 85 -4.29 -11.64 -3.03
N ILE A 86 -4.69 -10.39 -3.21
CA ILE A 86 -5.26 -9.58 -2.12
C ILE A 86 -6.61 -10.18 -1.70
N VAL A 87 -6.72 -10.53 -0.42
CA VAL A 87 -7.94 -11.04 0.21
C VAL A 87 -8.90 -9.87 0.42
N LYS A 88 -9.75 -9.66 -0.58
CA LYS A 88 -10.68 -8.54 -0.66
C LYS A 88 -11.47 -8.30 0.64
N ASP A 89 -12.08 -9.33 1.21
CA ASP A 89 -12.94 -9.18 2.38
C ASP A 89 -12.17 -8.63 3.59
N LYS A 90 -10.90 -9.05 3.76
CA LYS A 90 -10.01 -8.58 4.83
C LYS A 90 -9.66 -7.11 4.65
N VAL A 91 -9.29 -6.70 3.44
CA VAL A 91 -8.97 -5.30 3.15
C VAL A 91 -10.22 -4.42 3.33
N LEU A 92 -11.38 -4.86 2.85
CA LEU A 92 -12.63 -4.11 2.98
C LEU A 92 -13.05 -3.90 4.43
N GLN A 93 -12.74 -4.82 5.35
CA GLN A 93 -13.02 -4.65 6.78
C GLN A 93 -12.32 -3.43 7.37
N ILE A 94 -11.09 -3.13 6.95
CA ILE A 94 -10.28 -2.05 7.54
C ILE A 94 -10.56 -0.69 6.90
N VAL A 95 -10.77 -0.63 5.59
CA VAL A 95 -10.86 0.64 4.85
C VAL A 95 -12.16 1.42 5.08
N GLY A 96 -13.09 0.90 5.90
CA GLY A 96 -14.26 1.62 6.41
C GLY A 96 -15.08 2.36 5.32
N PRO A 97 -15.10 3.70 5.29
CA PRO A 97 -15.87 4.47 4.32
C PRO A 97 -15.38 4.30 2.87
N TYR A 98 -14.13 3.86 2.66
CA TYR A 98 -13.53 3.73 1.32
C TYR A 98 -13.84 2.41 0.63
N LYS A 99 -14.65 1.52 1.24
CA LYS A 99 -14.98 0.18 0.72
C LYS A 99 -15.36 0.18 -0.75
N LYS A 100 -16.20 1.12 -1.21
CA LYS A 100 -16.64 1.17 -2.61
C LYS A 100 -15.49 1.42 -3.59
N LYS A 101 -14.62 2.41 -3.27
CA LYS A 101 -13.40 2.72 -4.06
C LYS A 101 -12.46 1.52 -4.05
N VAL A 102 -12.18 1.00 -2.87
CA VAL A 102 -11.23 -0.09 -2.64
C VAL A 102 -11.65 -1.40 -3.31
N ASN A 103 -12.94 -1.73 -3.28
CA ASN A 103 -13.44 -2.98 -3.85
C ASN A 103 -13.06 -3.12 -5.33
N ALA A 104 -13.26 -2.06 -6.11
CA ALA A 104 -12.90 -2.04 -7.53
C ALA A 104 -11.38 -2.12 -7.74
N VAL A 105 -10.61 -1.43 -6.90
CA VAL A 105 -9.14 -1.44 -6.97
C VAL A 105 -8.58 -2.84 -6.68
N VAL A 106 -9.11 -3.54 -5.68
CA VAL A 106 -8.65 -4.91 -5.37
C VAL A 106 -8.93 -5.85 -6.55
N ASP A 107 -10.11 -5.78 -7.16
CA ASP A 107 -10.45 -6.59 -8.33
C ASP A 107 -9.51 -6.34 -9.51
N GLU A 108 -9.23 -5.07 -9.79
CA GLU A 108 -8.31 -4.68 -10.85
C GLU A 108 -6.89 -5.18 -10.55
N CYS A 109 -6.37 -4.93 -9.35
CA CYS A 109 -5.00 -5.30 -9.01
C CYS A 109 -4.80 -6.81 -8.98
N ASN A 110 -5.78 -7.61 -8.53
CA ASN A 110 -5.66 -9.06 -8.52
C ASN A 110 -5.56 -9.71 -9.92
N GLN A 111 -5.88 -9.00 -11.01
CA GLN A 111 -5.63 -9.48 -12.37
C GLN A 111 -4.14 -9.51 -12.74
N ILE A 112 -3.29 -8.79 -12.00
CA ILE A 112 -1.84 -8.75 -12.24
C ILE A 112 -1.24 -10.12 -11.95
N LYS A 113 -0.38 -10.60 -12.85
CA LYS A 113 0.39 -11.84 -12.70
C LYS A 113 1.79 -11.67 -13.29
N TYR A 114 2.79 -12.18 -12.59
CA TYR A 114 4.20 -12.12 -12.97
C TYR A 114 4.85 -13.51 -12.90
N SER A 115 6.19 -13.56 -12.95
CA SER A 115 7.01 -14.77 -13.00
C SER A 115 6.78 -15.74 -11.85
N ASP A 116 6.60 -15.20 -10.64
CA ASP A 116 6.48 -15.95 -9.39
C ASP A 116 5.51 -15.25 -8.42
N GLU A 117 5.18 -15.93 -7.32
CA GLU A 117 4.24 -15.46 -6.30
C GLU A 117 4.73 -14.21 -5.55
N PHE A 118 6.05 -14.04 -5.37
CA PHE A 118 6.62 -12.90 -4.65
C PHE A 118 6.53 -11.63 -5.49
N GLU A 119 6.96 -11.71 -6.76
CA GLU A 119 6.81 -10.63 -7.73
C GLU A 119 5.34 -10.29 -7.96
N THR A 120 4.49 -11.31 -8.09
CA THR A 120 3.04 -11.12 -8.28
C THR A 120 2.42 -10.40 -7.08
N ALA A 121 2.71 -10.83 -5.84
CA ALA A 121 2.23 -10.16 -4.64
C ALA A 121 2.71 -8.70 -4.57
N TYR A 122 4.00 -8.46 -4.80
CA TYR A 122 4.58 -7.12 -4.78
C TYR A 122 3.87 -6.18 -5.76
N ARG A 123 3.71 -6.60 -7.02
CA ARG A 123 3.06 -5.76 -8.06
C ARG A 123 1.59 -5.50 -7.76
N ARG A 124 0.89 -6.45 -7.12
CA ARG A 124 -0.49 -6.28 -6.65
C ARG A 124 -0.59 -5.28 -5.50
N ILE A 125 0.29 -5.37 -4.51
CA ILE A 125 0.36 -4.43 -3.38
C ILE A 125 0.68 -3.03 -3.89
N MET A 126 1.67 -2.88 -4.79
CA MET A 126 2.01 -1.60 -5.41
C MET A 126 0.82 -1.01 -6.19
N CYS A 127 0.15 -1.83 -7.00
CA CYS A 127 -1.07 -1.43 -7.71
C CYS A 127 -2.13 -0.91 -6.73
N PHE A 128 -2.37 -1.64 -5.64
CA PHE A 128 -3.34 -1.28 -4.63
C PHE A 128 -2.96 0.03 -3.94
N TYR A 129 -1.71 0.18 -3.49
CA TYR A 129 -1.21 1.39 -2.82
C TYR A 129 -1.38 2.63 -3.72
N ILE A 130 -0.97 2.54 -4.98
CA ILE A 130 -1.04 3.65 -5.94
C ILE A 130 -2.49 4.01 -6.29
N LYS A 131 -3.36 3.03 -6.57
CA LYS A 131 -4.71 3.28 -7.07
C LYS A 131 -5.75 3.53 -5.98
N SER A 132 -5.59 2.91 -4.81
CA SER A 132 -6.49 3.16 -3.69
C SER A 132 -6.28 4.56 -3.14
N GLU A 133 -5.06 5.10 -3.25
CA GLU A 133 -4.61 6.34 -2.62
C GLU A 133 -4.95 6.35 -1.12
N ILE A 134 -4.97 5.18 -0.48
CA ILE A 134 -5.19 5.03 0.96
C ILE A 134 -3.86 5.05 1.67
N HIS A 135 -3.76 5.86 2.72
CA HIS A 135 -2.62 5.90 3.61
C HIS A 135 -3.01 5.27 4.95
N PHE A 136 -2.40 4.14 5.28
CA PHE A 136 -2.60 3.52 6.58
C PHE A 136 -1.72 4.21 7.62
N LYS A 137 -2.25 4.45 8.82
CA LYS A 137 -1.47 4.93 9.97
C LYS A 137 -1.76 4.03 11.15
N THR A 138 -0.72 3.59 11.84
CA THR A 138 -0.80 2.85 13.12
C THR A 138 -0.93 3.79 14.30
#